data_AF-A0C6K8-F1
#
_entry.id   AF-A0C6K8-F1
#
_cell.length_a   1.000
_cell.length_b   1.000
_cell.length_c   1.000
_cell.angle_alpha   90.00
_cell.angle_beta   90.00
_cell.angle_gamma   90.00
#
_symmetry.space_group_name_H-M   'P 1'
#
loop_
_entity.id
_entity.type
_entity.pdbx_description
1 polymer ?
#
loop_
_entity_poly.entity_id
_entity_poly.type
_entity_poly.pdbx_seq_one_letter_code
_entity_poly.pdbx_strand_id
1 'polypeptide(L)'
;MSQNSVEDQGGQLLVMTVQIDDKNTARIDVFEDDEPELLAMNFCNQHKLNQRLVPILAENIKQNMIVAQKEKQNMTQYLQKLKERQITQDNPSEQLPQQNLVKQMSAQSPKTPQGKRDGNVFDRLYQSAQIKKMKMQRQDSERLQISNQFAHNQESDVNYGQLLYQRGMSKKDEFILKAEMALLEKQQQQMAECTHKPSINPISSKIVHRPQEPTCVYLNQLAKVYSEKKEQAQFLKVEEQQQQCSFHPQIDKQSQAIIEEKKKGSQIQIPHYEQLYQVNTIRQVKLNQKGEEHFTETHTFHPKIDQLSEQLVSGQSFQDRQQKYLTSIKDKQQPVDECFRPKTGRPPESRPDNLFDSLYNQAKTLADKKAQLLSSSVDQALFQSQVKASHQSDKIIQQAIYNKLANIFDLLDSDQDGEIDSLRIDISNLDPQVLQALTPLLQEMDQGKHSLIKSEFIQLTSQLMTLMSNKEKHDLLKKPQKKDQSFNVTKDRSPQSSMKKN
;
A
#
# COMPACT_ATOMS: atom_id res chain seq x y z
N MET A 1 -52.83 -12.27 25.99
CA MET A 1 -52.16 -12.86 24.82
C MET A 1 -52.56 -12.02 23.62
N SER A 2 -51.76 -11.01 23.30
CA SER A 2 -51.96 -10.15 22.13
C SER A 2 -50.95 -10.58 21.09
N GLN A 3 -51.41 -11.31 20.07
CA GLN A 3 -50.65 -11.58 18.86
C GLN A 3 -50.67 -10.27 18.05
N ASN A 4 -49.71 -9.39 18.31
CA ASN A 4 -49.47 -8.25 17.42
C ASN A 4 -48.91 -8.82 16.11
N SER A 5 -49.71 -8.68 15.06
CA SER A 5 -49.31 -8.91 13.68
C SER A 5 -48.00 -8.15 13.43
N VAL A 6 -46.97 -8.88 12.97
CA VAL A 6 -45.73 -8.32 12.44
C VAL A 6 -46.08 -7.68 11.10
N GLU A 7 -46.80 -6.56 11.16
CA GLU A 7 -47.12 -5.72 10.02
C GLU A 7 -45.84 -5.00 9.64
N ASP A 8 -45.31 -5.38 8.47
CA ASP A 8 -44.47 -4.61 7.54
C ASP A 8 -43.68 -3.46 8.18
N GLN A 9 -42.89 -3.77 9.23
CA GLN A 9 -41.95 -2.82 9.77
C GLN A 9 -40.97 -2.54 8.64
N GLY A 10 -40.94 -1.28 8.18
CA GLY A 10 -40.09 -0.84 7.08
C GLY A 10 -38.66 -1.36 7.21
N GLY A 11 -37.94 -1.47 6.09
CA GLY A 11 -36.60 -2.05 6.09
C GLY A 11 -35.70 -1.49 7.21
N GLN A 12 -34.95 -2.37 7.88
CA GLN A 12 -33.97 -1.94 8.88
C GLN A 12 -32.99 -0.96 8.22
N LEU A 13 -32.98 0.29 8.70
CA LEU A 13 -32.21 1.36 8.09
C LEU A 13 -30.78 1.37 8.61
N LEU A 14 -30.61 1.30 9.93
CA LEU A 14 -29.31 1.33 10.58
C LEU A 14 -29.34 0.67 11.96
N VAL A 15 -28.15 0.33 12.44
CA VAL A 15 -27.92 -0.24 13.77
C VAL A 15 -26.94 0.65 14.52
N MET A 16 -27.37 1.23 15.63
CA MET A 16 -26.52 2.07 16.48
C MET A 16 -26.09 1.32 17.74
N THR A 17 -24.84 1.49 18.14
CA THR A 17 -24.34 1.03 19.44
C THR A 17 -24.07 2.25 20.32
N VAL A 18 -24.75 2.33 21.46
CA VAL A 18 -24.63 3.42 22.43
C VAL A 18 -23.88 2.90 23.65
N GLN A 19 -22.81 3.59 24.03
CA GLN A 19 -22.07 3.29 25.25
C GLN A 19 -22.79 3.94 26.44
N ILE A 20 -23.24 3.11 27.38
CA ILE A 20 -23.98 3.55 28.56
C ILE A 20 -23.01 3.90 29.70
N ASP A 21 -21.99 3.06 29.89
CA ASP A 21 -20.90 3.27 30.85
C ASP A 21 -19.59 2.63 30.31
N ASP A 22 -18.52 2.67 31.09
CA ASP A 22 -17.19 2.16 30.68
C ASP A 22 -17.18 0.66 30.30
N LYS A 23 -18.21 -0.11 30.69
CA LYS A 23 -18.25 -1.57 30.49
C LYS A 23 -19.47 -2.06 29.71
N ASN A 24 -20.52 -1.25 29.62
CA ASN A 24 -21.80 -1.61 29.04
C ASN A 24 -22.07 -0.80 27.77
N THR A 25 -22.35 -1.54 26.70
CA THR A 25 -22.84 -0.99 25.43
C THR A 25 -24.18 -1.64 25.13
N ALA A 26 -25.08 -0.90 24.51
CA ALA A 26 -26.38 -1.40 24.09
C ALA A 26 -26.68 -0.98 22.65
N ARG A 27 -27.51 -1.76 21.97
CA ARG A 27 -27.82 -1.62 20.56
C ARG A 27 -29.21 -1.03 20.37
N ILE A 28 -29.35 -0.12 19.42
CA ILE A 28 -30.61 0.46 18.96
C ILE A 28 -30.77 0.06 17.49
N ASP A 29 -31.81 -0.71 17.20
CA ASP A 29 -32.22 -1.00 15.82
C ASP A 29 -33.16 0.10 15.37
N VAL A 30 -32.87 0.72 14.22
CA VAL A 30 -33.63 1.85 13.67
C VAL A 30 -34.19 1.46 12.31
N PHE A 31 -35.50 1.57 12.17
CA PHE A 31 -36.25 1.30 10.95
C PHE A 31 -36.61 2.61 10.22
N GLU A 32 -37.05 2.52 8.97
CA GLU A 32 -37.30 3.70 8.11
C GLU A 32 -38.36 4.66 8.64
N ASP A 33 -39.39 4.12 9.30
CA ASP A 33 -40.55 4.87 9.77
C ASP A 33 -40.52 5.13 11.29
N ASP A 34 -39.40 4.84 11.95
CA ASP A 34 -39.27 5.07 13.39
C ASP A 34 -39.11 6.55 13.71
N GLU A 35 -39.80 7.01 14.75
CA GLU A 35 -39.56 8.34 15.31
C GLU A 35 -38.35 8.33 16.27
N PRO A 36 -37.34 9.20 16.05
CA PRO A 36 -36.09 9.18 16.83
C PRO A 36 -36.31 9.50 18.32
N GLU A 37 -37.33 10.31 18.61
CA GLU A 37 -37.71 10.72 19.97
C GLU A 37 -38.27 9.53 20.78
N LEU A 38 -39.13 8.72 20.15
CA LEU A 38 -39.69 7.52 20.77
C LEU A 38 -38.63 6.44 20.97
N LEU A 39 -37.74 6.24 19.99
CA LEU A 39 -36.60 5.31 20.13
C LEU A 39 -35.67 5.71 21.27
N ALA A 40 -35.28 6.99 21.34
CA ALA A 40 -34.44 7.50 22.41
C ALA A 40 -35.12 7.36 23.79
N MET A 41 -36.41 7.69 23.88
CA MET A 41 -37.18 7.56 25.12
C MET A 41 -37.30 6.10 25.58
N ASN A 42 -37.63 5.18 24.67
CA ASN A 42 -37.72 3.75 24.96
C ASN A 42 -36.36 3.18 25.41
N PHE A 43 -35.28 3.58 24.74
CA PHE A 43 -33.93 3.19 25.11
C PHE A 43 -33.54 3.69 26.50
N CYS A 44 -33.78 4.97 26.81
CA CYS A 44 -33.52 5.53 28.14
C CYS A 44 -34.36 4.83 29.22
N ASN A 45 -35.62 4.50 28.96
CA ASN A 45 -36.48 3.79 29.90
C ASN A 45 -36.01 2.34 30.12
N GLN A 46 -35.63 1.63 29.05
CA GLN A 46 -35.15 0.25 29.11
C GLN A 46 -33.85 0.13 29.92
N HIS A 47 -32.93 1.09 29.77
CA HIS A 47 -31.63 1.09 30.44
C HIS A 47 -31.57 1.95 31.71
N LYS A 48 -32.70 2.48 32.18
CA LYS A 48 -32.82 3.33 33.38
C LYS A 48 -31.88 4.55 33.35
N LEU A 49 -31.75 5.19 32.18
CA LEU A 49 -30.92 6.38 31.98
C LEU A 49 -31.65 7.66 32.40
N ASN A 50 -30.89 8.73 32.62
CA ASN A 50 -31.46 10.04 32.95
C ASN A 50 -32.29 10.58 31.76
N GLN A 51 -33.55 10.95 32.00
CA GLN A 51 -34.44 11.47 30.95
C GLN A 51 -33.94 12.77 30.28
N ARG A 52 -33.02 13.51 30.92
CA ARG A 52 -32.35 14.66 30.29
C ARG A 52 -31.52 14.30 29.06
N LEU A 53 -31.16 13.02 28.89
CA LEU A 53 -30.38 12.53 27.75
C LEU A 53 -31.24 12.24 26.51
N VAL A 54 -32.56 12.11 26.66
CA VAL A 54 -33.49 11.81 25.55
C VAL A 54 -33.34 12.77 24.37
N PRO A 55 -33.34 14.11 24.53
CA PRO A 55 -33.19 15.01 23.38
C PRO A 55 -31.82 14.90 22.69
N ILE A 56 -30.75 14.63 23.45
CA ILE A 56 -29.39 14.46 22.91
C ILE A 56 -29.32 13.18 22.09
N LEU A 57 -29.86 12.08 22.62
CA LEU A 57 -29.88 10.79 21.92
C LEU A 57 -30.80 10.84 20.70
N ALA A 58 -31.96 11.50 20.79
CA ALA A 58 -32.88 11.66 19.67
C ALA A 58 -32.24 12.45 18.51
N GLU A 59 -31.52 13.54 18.80
CA GLU A 59 -30.79 14.30 17.78
C GLU A 59 -29.68 13.46 17.13
N ASN A 60 -28.94 12.67 17.92
CA ASN A 60 -27.93 11.76 17.39
C ASN A 60 -28.54 10.65 16.50
N ILE A 61 -29.68 10.07 16.88
CA ILE A 61 -30.39 9.08 16.05
C ILE A 61 -30.82 9.73 14.74
N LYS A 62 -31.45 10.92 14.81
CA LYS A 62 -31.90 11.69 13.65
C LYS A 62 -30.77 11.99 12.67
N GLN A 63 -29.60 12.44 13.16
CA GLN A 63 -28.44 12.71 12.32
C GLN A 63 -27.93 11.45 11.60
N ASN A 64 -27.86 10.33 12.32
CA ASN A 64 -27.45 9.05 11.72
C ASN A 64 -28.48 8.51 10.72
N MET A 65 -29.77 8.72 10.96
CA MET A 65 -30.84 8.37 9.99
C MET A 65 -30.67 9.13 8.67
N ILE A 66 -30.38 10.43 8.72
CA ILE A 66 -30.14 11.24 7.51
C ILE A 66 -28.94 10.70 6.71
N VAL A 67 -27.85 10.33 7.40
CA VAL A 67 -26.66 9.75 6.76
C VAL A 67 -27.00 8.41 6.10
N ALA A 68 -27.65 7.50 6.83
CA ALA A 68 -28.03 6.19 6.32
C ALA A 68 -29.01 6.27 5.13
N GLN A 69 -29.98 7.18 5.17
CA GLN A 69 -30.90 7.43 4.05
C GLN A 69 -30.16 7.91 2.80
N LYS A 70 -29.19 8.82 2.95
CA LYS A 70 -28.37 9.32 1.84
C LYS A 70 -27.51 8.20 1.23
N GLU A 71 -26.92 7.34 2.06
CA GLU A 71 -26.15 6.18 1.59
C GLU A 71 -27.04 5.18 0.84
N LYS A 72 -28.24 4.89 1.35
CA LYS A 72 -29.24 4.05 0.68
C LYS A 72 -29.64 4.62 -0.68
N GLN A 73 -29.87 5.94 -0.78
CA GLN A 73 -30.16 6.61 -2.06
C GLN A 73 -28.99 6.50 -3.05
N ASN A 74 -27.76 6.72 -2.60
CA ASN A 74 -26.56 6.58 -3.43
C ASN A 74 -26.41 5.14 -3.96
N MET A 75 -26.64 4.14 -3.10
CA MET A 75 -26.61 2.73 -3.48
C MET A 75 -27.71 2.40 -4.51
N THR A 76 -28.91 2.94 -4.31
CA THR A 76 -30.04 2.73 -5.24
C THR A 76 -29.75 3.34 -6.61
N GLN A 77 -29.21 4.57 -6.66
CA GLN A 77 -28.76 5.20 -7.90
C GLN A 77 -27.66 4.41 -8.60
N TYR A 78 -26.72 3.84 -7.83
CA TYR A 78 -25.67 2.98 -8.37
C TYR A 78 -26.24 1.70 -9.00
N LEU A 79 -27.16 1.02 -8.31
CA LEU A 79 -27.83 -0.17 -8.84
C LEU A 79 -28.68 0.13 -10.09
N GLN A 80 -29.32 1.30 -10.14
CA GLN A 80 -30.06 1.73 -11.33
C GLN A 80 -29.13 1.94 -12.53
N LYS A 81 -27.99 2.61 -12.35
CA LYS A 81 -26.96 2.75 -13.40
C LYS A 81 -26.41 1.41 -13.88
N LEU A 82 -26.30 0.41 -12.99
CA LEU A 82 -25.88 -0.94 -13.36
C LEU A 82 -26.95 -1.63 -14.24
N LYS A 83 -28.24 -1.52 -13.87
CA LYS A 83 -29.35 -2.07 -14.67
C LYS A 83 -29.43 -1.42 -16.06
N GLU A 84 -29.27 -0.10 -16.14
CA GLU A 84 -29.27 0.62 -17.42
C GLU A 84 -28.15 0.14 -18.37
N ARG A 85 -26.95 -0.15 -17.84
CA ARG A 85 -25.85 -0.70 -18.65
C ARG A 85 -26.15 -2.09 -19.22
N GLN A 86 -26.86 -2.92 -18.46
CA GLN A 86 -27.24 -4.27 -18.92
C GLN A 86 -28.30 -4.21 -20.04
N ILE A 87 -29.27 -3.29 -19.95
CA ILE A 87 -30.34 -3.16 -20.97
C ILE A 87 -29.79 -2.68 -22.32
N THR A 88 -28.73 -1.86 -22.35
CA THR A 88 -28.10 -1.41 -23.61
C THR A 88 -27.32 -2.48 -24.38
N GLN A 89 -27.13 -3.69 -23.84
CA GLN A 89 -26.44 -4.78 -24.57
C GLN A 89 -27.36 -5.82 -25.21
N ASP A 90 -28.65 -5.88 -24.83
CA ASP A 90 -29.54 -6.99 -25.23
C ASP A 90 -30.67 -6.61 -26.22
N ASN A 91 -30.74 -5.37 -26.71
CA ASN A 91 -31.74 -4.99 -27.73
C ASN A 91 -31.11 -4.48 -29.03
N PRO A 92 -30.85 -5.37 -30.01
CA PRO A 92 -30.81 -4.99 -31.41
C PRO A 92 -32.25 -5.01 -31.94
N SER A 93 -32.71 -3.89 -32.49
CA SER A 93 -33.99 -3.66 -33.22
C SER A 93 -35.03 -2.88 -32.42
N GLU A 94 -35.06 -1.56 -32.60
CA GLU A 94 -36.28 -0.88 -33.07
C GLU A 94 -35.96 0.56 -33.49
N GLN A 95 -36.64 0.96 -34.57
CA GLN A 95 -36.41 2.17 -35.34
C GLN A 95 -37.06 3.38 -34.65
N LEU A 96 -36.35 4.52 -34.60
CA LEU A 96 -36.92 5.85 -34.36
C LEU A 96 -36.22 6.86 -35.30
N PRO A 97 -36.88 7.99 -35.61
CA PRO A 97 -36.97 8.52 -36.96
C PRO A 97 -35.91 9.59 -37.21
N GLN A 98 -35.55 9.67 -38.48
CA GLN A 98 -34.60 10.58 -39.06
C GLN A 98 -35.01 12.05 -38.80
N GLN A 99 -34.08 12.83 -38.24
CA GLN A 99 -33.89 14.20 -38.71
C GLN A 99 -32.48 14.36 -39.27
N ASN A 100 -32.49 14.73 -40.55
CA ASN A 100 -31.38 14.92 -41.45
C ASN A 100 -30.44 16.03 -40.98
N LEU A 101 -29.12 15.78 -40.97
CA LEU A 101 -28.19 16.57 -41.78
C LEU A 101 -26.77 15.96 -41.81
N VAL A 102 -26.21 15.93 -43.03
CA VAL A 102 -24.79 15.79 -43.40
C VAL A 102 -24.18 14.37 -43.49
N LYS A 103 -24.37 13.78 -44.69
CA LYS A 103 -23.40 13.05 -45.55
C LYS A 103 -21.93 13.32 -45.18
N GLN A 104 -20.95 12.41 -45.23
CA GLN A 104 -20.68 11.34 -46.20
C GLN A 104 -19.41 10.58 -45.73
N MET A 105 -19.28 9.32 -46.14
CA MET A 105 -18.08 8.45 -46.06
C MET A 105 -17.79 7.71 -44.74
N SER A 106 -18.28 6.46 -44.67
CA SER A 106 -17.55 5.24 -44.28
C SER A 106 -18.46 4.21 -43.60
N ALA A 107 -19.43 3.69 -44.34
CA ALA A 107 -20.11 2.44 -43.99
C ALA A 107 -19.38 1.30 -44.71
N GLN A 108 -18.59 0.52 -43.97
CA GLN A 108 -18.29 -0.90 -44.19
C GLN A 108 -17.35 -1.36 -43.07
N SER A 109 -17.91 -1.91 -41.99
CA SER A 109 -17.18 -2.79 -41.07
C SER A 109 -17.78 -4.18 -41.23
N PRO A 110 -17.04 -5.17 -41.77
CA PRO A 110 -17.55 -6.51 -41.97
C PRO A 110 -17.55 -7.28 -40.64
N LYS A 111 -18.67 -7.95 -40.37
CA LYS A 111 -18.73 -9.08 -39.43
C LYS A 111 -17.79 -10.16 -39.97
N THR A 112 -16.77 -10.55 -39.22
CA THR A 112 -15.86 -11.64 -39.62
C THR A 112 -16.57 -12.99 -39.52
N PRO A 113 -16.72 -13.74 -40.63
CA PRO A 113 -16.97 -15.17 -40.58
C PRO A 113 -15.67 -15.88 -40.16
N GLN A 114 -15.77 -16.97 -39.42
CA GLN A 114 -14.67 -17.91 -39.18
C GLN A 114 -14.31 -18.64 -40.49
N GLY A 115 -13.69 -17.92 -41.42
CA GLY A 115 -13.14 -18.46 -42.67
C GLY A 115 -11.62 -18.52 -42.60
N LYS A 116 -11.04 -19.58 -43.18
CA LYS A 116 -9.61 -19.83 -43.33
C LYS A 116 -8.86 -18.56 -43.75
N ARG A 117 -7.82 -18.22 -42.98
CA ARG A 117 -7.21 -16.88 -42.97
C ARG A 117 -5.94 -16.82 -43.84
N ASP A 118 -6.11 -16.72 -45.15
CA ASP A 118 -5.03 -16.56 -46.14
C ASP A 118 -4.64 -15.09 -46.38
N GLY A 119 -4.44 -14.33 -45.29
CA GLY A 119 -3.93 -12.95 -45.34
C GLY A 119 -2.51 -12.87 -44.80
N ASN A 120 -1.63 -12.19 -45.52
CA ASN A 120 -0.23 -11.99 -45.15
C ASN A 120 -0.13 -11.40 -43.73
N VAL A 121 0.74 -11.97 -42.90
CA VAL A 121 0.82 -11.67 -41.45
C VAL A 121 1.11 -10.18 -41.20
N PHE A 122 1.85 -9.55 -42.11
CA PHE A 122 2.21 -8.13 -42.06
C PHE A 122 0.99 -7.20 -42.06
N ASP A 123 0.01 -7.41 -42.93
CA ASP A 123 -1.17 -6.53 -43.01
C ASP A 123 -2.04 -6.66 -41.76
N ARG A 124 -2.09 -7.86 -41.18
CA ARG A 124 -2.79 -8.12 -39.92
C ARG A 124 -2.13 -7.41 -38.74
N LEU A 125 -0.80 -7.47 -38.66
CA LEU A 125 -0.05 -6.72 -37.64
C LEU A 125 -0.20 -5.21 -37.84
N TYR A 126 -0.16 -4.72 -39.08
CA TYR A 126 -0.31 -3.30 -39.39
C TYR A 126 -1.70 -2.76 -39.01
N GLN A 127 -2.78 -3.48 -39.32
CA GLN A 127 -4.12 -3.11 -38.88
C GLN A 127 -4.27 -3.15 -37.36
N SER A 128 -3.70 -4.16 -36.69
CA SER A 128 -3.74 -4.25 -35.23
C SER A 128 -2.97 -3.09 -34.56
N ALA A 129 -1.84 -2.66 -35.14
CA ALA A 129 -1.07 -1.52 -34.68
C ALA A 129 -1.83 -0.19 -34.88
N GLN A 130 -2.51 -0.01 -36.02
CA GLN A 130 -3.36 1.15 -36.29
C GLN A 130 -4.53 1.25 -35.30
N ILE A 131 -5.23 0.14 -35.03
CA ILE A 131 -6.32 0.09 -34.05
C ILE A 131 -5.80 0.41 -32.65
N LYS A 132 -4.63 -0.15 -32.27
CA LYS A 132 -4.01 0.13 -30.97
C LYS A 132 -3.62 1.61 -30.83
N LYS A 133 -3.08 2.23 -31.89
CA LYS A 133 -2.74 3.65 -31.93
C LYS A 133 -3.96 4.55 -31.77
N MET A 134 -5.06 4.24 -32.47
CA MET A 134 -6.33 4.97 -32.36
C MET A 134 -6.94 4.85 -30.95
N LYS A 135 -6.85 3.66 -30.33
CA LYS A 135 -7.34 3.44 -28.95
C LYS A 135 -6.50 4.20 -27.92
N MET A 136 -5.19 4.26 -28.11
CA MET A 136 -4.27 5.01 -27.26
C MET A 136 -4.52 6.53 -27.35
N GLN A 137 -4.70 7.07 -28.57
CA GLN A 137 -5.06 8.47 -28.76
C GLN A 137 -6.38 8.85 -28.09
N ARG A 138 -7.40 7.97 -28.12
CA ARG A 138 -8.65 8.20 -27.39
C ARG A 138 -8.42 8.28 -25.88
N GLN A 139 -7.68 7.34 -25.31
CA GLN A 139 -7.37 7.36 -23.88
C GLN A 139 -6.58 8.60 -23.47
N ASP A 140 -5.62 9.05 -24.27
CA ASP A 140 -4.87 10.27 -23.99
C ASP A 140 -5.76 11.52 -24.08
N SER A 141 -6.69 11.58 -25.04
CA SER A 141 -7.65 12.68 -25.14
C SER A 141 -8.65 12.71 -23.97
N GLU A 142 -9.11 11.55 -23.49
CA GLU A 142 -9.95 11.46 -22.28
C GLU A 142 -9.16 11.89 -21.03
N ARG A 143 -7.89 11.50 -20.93
CA ARG A 143 -7.01 11.86 -19.82
C ARG A 143 -6.74 13.37 -19.77
N LEU A 144 -6.58 14.01 -20.94
CA LEU A 144 -6.42 15.46 -21.07
C LEU A 144 -7.72 16.22 -20.76
N GLN A 145 -8.88 15.71 -21.16
CA GLN A 145 -10.17 16.32 -20.81
C GLN A 145 -10.44 16.26 -19.31
N ILE A 146 -10.14 15.13 -18.66
CA ILE A 146 -10.24 14.99 -17.20
C ILE A 146 -9.28 15.95 -16.51
N SER A 147 -8.02 16.05 -16.98
CA SER A 147 -7.04 16.98 -16.42
C SER A 147 -7.46 18.45 -16.55
N ASN A 148 -8.12 18.83 -17.65
CA ASN A 148 -8.58 20.20 -17.88
C ASN A 148 -9.84 20.55 -17.08
N GLN A 149 -10.72 19.59 -16.79
CA GLN A 149 -11.86 19.81 -15.88
C GLN A 149 -11.42 20.02 -14.42
N PHE A 150 -10.29 19.43 -14.00
CA PHE A 150 -9.72 19.65 -12.67
C PHE A 150 -8.89 20.94 -12.55
N ALA A 151 -8.32 21.45 -13.65
CA ALA A 151 -7.52 22.66 -13.63
C ALA A 151 -8.34 23.96 -13.58
N HIS A 152 -9.63 23.92 -13.91
CA HIS A 152 -10.48 25.12 -14.01
C HIS A 152 -11.41 25.34 -12.81
N ASN A 153 -11.39 24.47 -11.80
CA ASN A 153 -12.13 24.64 -10.56
C ASN A 153 -11.19 24.79 -9.35
N GLN A 154 -10.87 26.06 -9.10
CA GLN A 154 -10.68 26.71 -7.79
C GLN A 154 -9.38 26.53 -6.99
N GLU A 155 -8.82 27.69 -6.66
CA GLU A 155 -7.82 28.03 -5.64
C GLU A 155 -8.31 27.81 -4.18
N SER A 156 -9.36 27.02 -3.97
CA SER A 156 -9.88 26.71 -2.63
C SER A 156 -9.23 25.43 -2.10
N ASP A 157 -8.40 25.54 -1.05
CA ASP A 157 -7.88 24.49 -0.15
C ASP A 157 -8.42 23.05 -0.43
N VAL A 158 -7.98 22.42 -1.53
CA VAL A 158 -8.39 21.06 -1.85
C VAL A 158 -7.58 20.12 -0.96
N ASN A 159 -8.27 19.43 -0.04
CA ASN A 159 -7.65 18.41 0.79
C ASN A 159 -7.23 17.21 -0.09
N TYR A 160 -5.97 17.23 -0.52
CA TYR A 160 -5.36 16.19 -1.36
C TYR A 160 -5.49 14.79 -0.76
N GLY A 161 -5.58 14.66 0.56
CA GLY A 161 -5.81 13.37 1.24
C GLY A 161 -7.17 12.77 0.90
N GLN A 162 -8.22 13.59 0.90
CA GLN A 162 -9.58 13.15 0.54
C GLN A 162 -9.67 12.77 -0.94
N LEU A 163 -9.02 13.53 -1.83
CA LEU A 163 -8.96 13.23 -3.26
C LEU A 163 -8.22 11.91 -3.52
N LEU A 164 -7.07 11.69 -2.87
CA LEU A 164 -6.31 10.44 -2.98
C LEU A 164 -7.08 9.25 -2.42
N TYR A 165 -7.81 9.43 -1.31
CA TYR A 165 -8.67 8.40 -0.75
C TYR A 165 -9.80 8.02 -1.71
N GLN A 166 -10.50 9.01 -2.26
CA GLN A 166 -11.57 8.78 -3.23
C GLN A 166 -11.06 8.11 -4.51
N ARG A 167 -9.87 8.50 -4.96
CA ARG A 167 -9.18 7.84 -6.08
C ARG A 167 -8.77 6.40 -5.75
N GLY A 168 -8.34 6.15 -4.51
CA GLY A 168 -8.01 4.82 -4.00
C GLY A 168 -9.23 3.91 -3.96
N MET A 169 -10.36 4.42 -3.45
CA MET A 169 -11.64 3.71 -3.47
C MET A 169 -12.09 3.39 -4.90
N SER A 170 -12.05 4.38 -5.79
CA SER A 170 -12.42 4.17 -7.21
C SER A 170 -11.58 3.08 -7.88
N LYS A 171 -10.26 3.05 -7.62
CA LYS A 171 -9.36 1.99 -8.13
C LYS A 171 -9.65 0.62 -7.53
N LYS A 172 -10.02 0.58 -6.24
CA LYS A 172 -10.39 -0.67 -5.57
C LYS A 172 -11.68 -1.24 -6.18
N ASP A 173 -12.67 -0.40 -6.44
CA ASP A 173 -13.92 -0.81 -7.08
C ASP A 173 -13.70 -1.29 -8.51
N GLU A 174 -12.86 -0.59 -9.28
CA GLU A 174 -12.46 -1.02 -10.63
C GLU A 174 -11.77 -2.40 -10.60
N PHE A 175 -10.90 -2.63 -9.61
CA PHE A 175 -10.23 -3.91 -9.44
C PHE A 175 -11.21 -5.04 -9.09
N ILE A 176 -12.16 -4.78 -8.20
CA ILE A 176 -13.22 -5.74 -7.83
C ILE A 176 -14.07 -6.09 -9.05
N LEU A 177 -14.53 -5.08 -9.79
CA LEU A 177 -15.36 -5.26 -10.99
C LEU A 177 -14.62 -6.07 -12.06
N LYS A 178 -13.33 -5.80 -12.26
CA LYS A 178 -12.50 -6.57 -13.20
C LYS A 178 -12.34 -8.03 -12.75
N ALA A 179 -12.19 -8.28 -11.45
CA ALA A 179 -12.10 -9.63 -10.91
C ALA A 179 -13.41 -10.41 -11.09
N GLU A 180 -14.55 -9.75 -10.87
CA GLU A 180 -15.88 -10.33 -11.06
C GLU A 180 -16.15 -10.66 -12.53
N MET A 181 -15.83 -9.73 -13.45
CA MET A 181 -15.91 -9.97 -14.89
C MET A 181 -15.05 -11.17 -15.32
N ALA A 182 -13.82 -11.28 -14.83
CA ALA A 182 -12.95 -12.41 -15.15
C ALA A 182 -13.49 -13.75 -14.62
N LEU A 183 -14.18 -13.73 -13.48
CA LEU A 183 -14.83 -14.91 -12.91
C LEU A 183 -16.04 -15.32 -13.75
N LEU A 184 -16.85 -14.37 -14.20
CA LEU A 184 -18.00 -14.61 -15.05
C LEU A 184 -17.58 -15.11 -16.44
N GLU A 185 -16.54 -14.52 -17.03
CA GLU A 185 -15.94 -15.00 -18.28
C GLU A 185 -15.46 -16.44 -18.14
N LYS A 186 -14.79 -16.77 -17.02
CA LYS A 186 -14.35 -18.15 -16.73
C LYS A 186 -15.53 -19.11 -16.60
N GLN A 187 -16.63 -18.69 -15.96
CA GLN A 187 -17.84 -19.50 -15.85
C GLN A 187 -18.49 -19.73 -17.22
N GLN A 188 -18.54 -18.71 -18.08
CA GLN A 188 -19.02 -18.85 -19.45
C GLN A 188 -18.14 -19.80 -20.27
N GLN A 189 -16.82 -19.69 -20.13
CA GLN A 189 -15.88 -20.63 -20.75
C GLN A 189 -16.14 -22.07 -20.27
N GLN A 190 -16.35 -22.28 -18.97
CA GLN A 190 -16.69 -23.60 -18.42
C GLN A 190 -18.03 -24.13 -18.99
N MET A 191 -19.06 -23.30 -19.06
CA MET A 191 -20.36 -23.68 -19.65
C MET A 191 -20.25 -23.99 -21.15
N ALA A 192 -19.41 -23.26 -21.88
CA ALA A 192 -19.11 -23.52 -23.29
C ALA A 192 -18.30 -24.81 -23.47
N GLU A 193 -17.41 -25.14 -22.51
CA GLU A 193 -16.64 -26.38 -22.48
C GLU A 193 -17.47 -27.59 -22.03
N CYS A 194 -18.58 -27.40 -21.31
CA CYS A 194 -19.58 -28.41 -20.95
C CYS A 194 -20.40 -28.93 -22.15
N THR A 195 -19.78 -29.02 -23.34
CA THR A 195 -20.27 -29.91 -24.39
C THR A 195 -20.00 -31.36 -23.97
N HIS A 196 -21.00 -32.26 -24.07
CA HIS A 196 -20.96 -33.67 -23.65
C HIS A 196 -19.94 -34.56 -24.41
N LYS A 197 -18.88 -33.97 -24.96
CA LYS A 197 -17.75 -34.67 -25.54
C LYS A 197 -16.58 -34.44 -24.59
N PRO A 198 -16.16 -35.43 -23.78
CA PRO A 198 -15.03 -35.24 -22.88
C PRO A 198 -13.79 -34.88 -23.70
N SER A 199 -13.41 -33.61 -23.73
CA SER A 199 -12.14 -33.19 -24.30
C SER A 199 -11.06 -33.56 -23.29
N ILE A 200 -10.16 -34.46 -23.68
CA ILE A 200 -8.97 -34.79 -22.88
C ILE A 200 -8.27 -33.47 -22.56
N ASN A 201 -8.08 -33.18 -21.26
CA ASN A 201 -7.41 -31.96 -20.81
C ASN A 201 -6.11 -31.79 -21.62
N PRO A 202 -5.80 -30.60 -22.17
CA PRO A 202 -4.57 -30.38 -22.93
C PRO A 202 -3.30 -30.77 -22.14
N ILE A 203 -3.37 -30.85 -20.82
CA ILE A 203 -2.31 -31.41 -19.96
C ILE A 203 -2.24 -32.93 -20.10
N SER A 204 -3.37 -33.62 -20.05
CA SER A 204 -3.45 -35.07 -20.22
C SER A 204 -3.01 -35.52 -21.62
N SER A 205 -3.33 -34.77 -22.68
CA SER A 205 -2.81 -35.07 -24.03
C SER A 205 -1.29 -34.90 -24.11
N LYS A 206 -0.74 -33.87 -23.46
CA LYS A 206 0.72 -33.67 -23.33
C LYS A 206 1.39 -34.75 -22.47
N ILE A 207 0.71 -35.30 -21.47
CA ILE A 207 1.22 -36.42 -20.66
C ILE A 207 1.30 -37.69 -21.50
N VAL A 208 0.30 -37.96 -22.34
CA VAL A 208 0.28 -39.13 -23.24
C VAL A 208 1.39 -39.03 -24.29
N HIS A 209 1.71 -37.82 -24.76
CA HIS A 209 2.77 -37.59 -25.76
C HIS A 209 4.14 -37.33 -25.12
N ARG A 210 4.38 -37.81 -23.89
CA ARG A 210 5.72 -37.71 -23.29
C ARG A 210 6.72 -38.44 -24.19
N PRO A 211 7.76 -37.77 -24.70
CA PRO A 211 8.86 -38.46 -25.35
C PRO A 211 9.44 -39.47 -24.35
N GLN A 212 9.94 -40.63 -24.83
CA GLN A 212 10.52 -41.69 -23.98
C GLN A 212 11.85 -41.29 -23.31
N GLU A 213 12.08 -40.00 -23.12
CA GLU A 213 13.25 -39.51 -22.41
C GLU A 213 13.15 -39.86 -20.92
N PRO A 214 14.28 -40.16 -20.26
CA PRO A 214 14.33 -40.34 -18.82
C PRO A 214 13.74 -39.11 -18.11
N THR A 215 12.88 -39.36 -17.11
CA THR A 215 12.14 -38.31 -16.39
C THR A 215 13.03 -37.16 -15.91
N CYS A 216 14.28 -37.43 -15.51
CA CYS A 216 15.22 -36.40 -15.07
C CYS A 216 15.61 -35.41 -16.17
N VAL A 217 15.82 -35.88 -17.40
CA VAL A 217 16.19 -35.04 -18.56
C VAL A 217 15.03 -34.13 -18.93
N TYR A 218 13.83 -34.69 -18.99
CA TYR A 218 12.61 -33.93 -19.25
C TYR A 218 12.36 -32.85 -18.19
N LEU A 219 12.53 -33.17 -16.89
CA LEU A 219 12.36 -32.20 -15.82
C LEU A 219 13.39 -31.06 -15.89
N ASN A 220 14.64 -31.37 -16.26
CA ASN A 220 15.68 -30.36 -16.45
C ASN A 220 15.39 -29.44 -17.65
N GLN A 221 14.94 -30.01 -18.77
CA GLN A 221 14.51 -29.21 -19.93
C GLN A 221 13.32 -28.32 -19.58
N LEU A 222 12.33 -28.85 -18.84
CA LEU A 222 11.17 -28.09 -18.39
C LEU A 222 11.59 -26.97 -17.44
N ALA A 223 12.49 -27.23 -16.49
CA ALA A 223 13.05 -26.19 -15.61
C ALA A 223 13.73 -25.07 -16.42
N LYS A 224 14.48 -25.42 -17.48
CA LYS A 224 15.11 -24.45 -18.37
C LYS A 224 14.09 -23.57 -19.10
N VAL A 225 13.05 -24.17 -19.68
CA VAL A 225 11.96 -23.43 -20.35
C VAL A 225 11.22 -22.51 -19.37
N TYR A 226 10.96 -22.95 -18.14
CA TYR A 226 10.36 -22.08 -17.11
C TYR A 226 11.27 -20.93 -16.72
N SER A 227 12.57 -21.16 -16.62
CA SER A 227 13.56 -20.11 -16.35
C SER A 227 13.58 -19.07 -17.48
N GLU A 228 13.69 -19.51 -18.74
CA GLU A 228 13.69 -18.64 -19.91
C GLU A 228 12.40 -17.82 -20.01
N LYS A 229 11.24 -18.44 -19.77
CA LYS A 229 9.94 -17.74 -19.76
C LYS A 229 9.87 -16.70 -18.65
N LYS A 230 10.42 -16.99 -17.48
CA LYS A 230 10.49 -16.05 -16.36
C LYS A 230 11.40 -14.87 -16.69
N GLU A 231 12.56 -15.11 -17.29
CA GLU A 231 13.48 -14.06 -17.74
C GLU A 231 12.86 -13.18 -18.83
N GLN A 232 12.19 -13.77 -19.83
CA GLN A 232 11.47 -13.02 -20.86
C GLN A 232 10.37 -12.14 -20.25
N ALA A 233 9.60 -12.66 -19.30
CA ALA A 233 8.56 -11.87 -18.63
C ALA A 233 9.15 -10.71 -17.80
N GLN A 234 10.31 -10.93 -17.15
CA GLN A 234 11.02 -9.86 -16.45
C GLN A 234 11.55 -8.81 -17.42
N PHE A 235 12.12 -9.23 -18.55
CA PHE A 235 12.61 -8.34 -19.61
C PHE A 235 11.48 -7.47 -20.16
N LEU A 236 10.35 -8.06 -20.56
CA LEU A 236 9.17 -7.34 -21.05
C LEU A 236 8.65 -6.34 -20.01
N LYS A 237 8.62 -6.72 -18.73
CA LYS A 237 8.18 -5.82 -17.65
C LYS A 237 9.13 -4.62 -17.50
N VAL A 238 10.45 -4.85 -17.58
CA VAL A 238 11.44 -3.78 -17.53
C VAL A 238 11.32 -2.88 -18.77
N GLU A 239 11.09 -3.46 -19.95
CA GLU A 239 10.87 -2.72 -21.20
C GLU A 239 9.61 -1.85 -21.11
N GLU A 240 8.49 -2.38 -20.62
CA GLU A 240 7.25 -1.62 -20.39
C GLU A 240 7.48 -0.46 -19.39
N GLN A 241 8.24 -0.70 -18.32
CA GLN A 241 8.60 0.34 -17.35
C GLN A 241 9.48 1.43 -17.97
N GLN A 242 10.43 1.05 -18.82
CA GLN A 242 11.28 2.01 -19.55
C GLN A 242 10.47 2.84 -20.54
N GLN A 243 9.53 2.23 -21.27
CA GLN A 243 8.64 2.94 -22.19
C GLN A 243 7.69 3.92 -21.48
N GLN A 244 7.34 3.65 -20.23
CA GLN A 244 6.48 4.53 -19.42
C GLN A 244 7.23 5.72 -18.80
N CYS A 245 8.57 5.68 -18.73
CA CYS A 245 9.36 6.81 -18.24
C CYS A 245 9.45 7.89 -19.32
N SER A 246 8.92 9.09 -19.05
CA SER A 246 9.08 10.25 -19.95
C SER A 246 10.53 10.75 -20.04
N PHE A 247 11.34 10.43 -19.03
CA PHE A 247 12.74 10.83 -18.94
C PHE A 247 13.66 9.76 -19.52
N HIS A 248 14.26 10.07 -20.67
CA HIS A 248 15.23 9.22 -21.37
C HIS A 248 16.60 9.88 -21.25
N PRO A 249 17.36 9.64 -20.18
CA PRO A 249 18.66 10.27 -20.01
C PRO A 249 19.57 9.87 -21.17
N GLN A 250 20.08 10.86 -21.90
CA GLN A 250 21.12 10.62 -22.90
C GLN A 250 22.41 10.31 -22.13
N ILE A 251 22.86 9.06 -22.23
CA ILE A 251 24.13 8.66 -21.63
C ILE A 251 25.24 9.29 -22.47
N ASP A 252 26.08 10.11 -21.84
CA ASP A 252 27.25 10.68 -22.51
C ASP A 252 28.16 9.59 -23.07
N LYS A 253 28.80 9.88 -24.20
CA LYS A 253 29.71 8.93 -24.89
C LYS A 253 30.81 8.41 -23.96
N GLN A 254 31.27 9.23 -23.01
CA GLN A 254 32.24 8.83 -22.00
C GLN A 254 31.67 7.79 -21.01
N SER A 255 30.43 7.99 -20.54
CA SER A 255 29.76 7.02 -19.68
C SER A 255 29.44 5.72 -20.41
N GLN A 256 29.09 5.78 -21.70
CA GLN A 256 28.96 4.58 -22.55
C GLN A 256 30.30 3.82 -22.64
N ALA A 257 31.41 4.52 -22.89
CA ALA A 257 32.74 3.92 -22.92
C ALA A 257 33.11 3.25 -21.59
N ILE A 258 32.79 3.85 -20.43
CA ILE A 258 33.03 3.25 -19.11
C ILE A 258 32.19 1.98 -18.91
N ILE A 259 30.95 1.95 -19.38
CA ILE A 259 30.09 0.76 -19.31
C ILE A 259 30.62 -0.35 -20.23
N GLU A 260 31.05 0.00 -21.45
CA GLU A 260 31.67 -0.94 -22.38
C GLU A 260 33.01 -1.46 -21.87
N GLU A 261 33.82 -0.62 -21.24
CA GLU A 261 35.08 -1.00 -20.61
C GLU A 261 34.84 -1.92 -19.41
N LYS A 262 33.83 -1.63 -18.56
CA LYS A 262 33.39 -2.57 -17.51
C LYS A 262 32.90 -3.89 -18.10
N LYS A 263 32.14 -3.87 -19.21
CA LYS A 263 31.70 -5.09 -19.91
C LYS A 263 32.88 -5.89 -20.46
N LYS A 264 33.92 -5.23 -20.99
CA LYS A 264 35.18 -5.85 -21.43
C LYS A 264 36.03 -6.36 -20.26
N GLY A 265 35.99 -5.70 -19.10
CA GLY A 265 36.61 -6.21 -17.87
C GLY A 265 35.94 -7.50 -17.37
N SER A 266 34.62 -7.62 -17.55
CA SER A 266 33.86 -8.85 -17.28
C SER A 266 33.94 -9.93 -18.37
N GLN A 267 34.79 -9.77 -19.39
CA GLN A 267 35.06 -10.81 -20.39
C GLN A 267 36.07 -11.86 -19.93
N ILE A 268 36.76 -11.65 -18.80
CA ILE A 268 37.33 -12.77 -18.06
C ILE A 268 36.12 -13.53 -17.50
N GLN A 269 35.83 -14.70 -18.06
CA GLN A 269 34.70 -15.58 -17.70
C GLN A 269 34.84 -16.12 -16.26
N ILE A 270 34.86 -15.24 -15.27
CA ILE A 270 34.63 -15.61 -13.88
C ILE A 270 33.10 -15.56 -13.74
N PRO A 271 32.42 -16.70 -13.57
CA PRO A 271 30.99 -16.74 -13.35
C PRO A 271 30.60 -15.74 -12.25
N HIS A 272 29.46 -15.08 -12.40
CA HIS A 272 29.03 -14.03 -11.48
C HIS A 272 29.02 -14.48 -10.00
N TYR A 273 28.70 -15.75 -9.74
CA TYR A 273 28.74 -16.32 -8.38
C TYR A 273 30.15 -16.33 -7.77
N GLU A 274 31.19 -16.51 -8.57
CA GLU A 274 32.58 -16.57 -8.12
C GLU A 274 33.12 -15.16 -7.86
N GLN A 275 32.71 -14.17 -8.65
CA GLN A 275 32.94 -12.75 -8.33
C GLN A 275 32.29 -12.35 -7.00
N LEU A 276 31.02 -12.75 -6.78
CA LEU A 276 30.35 -12.50 -5.51
C LEU A 276 31.02 -13.21 -4.34
N TYR A 277 31.53 -14.42 -4.56
CA TYR A 277 32.29 -15.16 -3.56
C TYR A 277 33.58 -14.43 -3.17
N GLN A 278 34.35 -13.95 -4.16
CA GLN A 278 35.56 -13.15 -3.94
C GLN A 278 35.26 -11.82 -3.23
N VAL A 279 34.18 -11.14 -3.61
CA VAL A 279 33.75 -9.90 -2.94
C VAL A 279 33.37 -10.17 -1.49
N ASN A 280 32.67 -11.29 -1.22
CA ASN A 280 32.28 -11.66 0.12
C ASN A 280 33.48 -12.07 0.99
N THR A 281 34.45 -12.82 0.43
CA THR A 281 35.68 -13.17 1.16
C THR A 281 36.49 -11.93 1.51
N ILE A 282 36.67 -10.99 0.59
CA ILE A 282 37.33 -9.71 0.88
C ILE A 282 36.57 -8.93 1.96
N ARG A 283 35.23 -8.91 1.89
CA ARG A 283 34.39 -8.25 2.90
C ARG A 283 34.56 -8.88 4.27
N GLN A 284 34.58 -10.21 4.37
CA GLN A 284 34.79 -10.94 5.61
C GLN A 284 36.18 -10.67 6.20
N VAL A 285 37.23 -10.67 5.37
CA VAL A 285 38.59 -10.33 5.81
C VAL A 285 38.63 -8.91 6.40
N LYS A 286 38.02 -7.92 5.73
CA LYS A 286 37.96 -6.55 6.24
C LYS A 286 37.14 -6.42 7.52
N LEU A 287 36.06 -7.20 7.65
CA LEU A 287 35.20 -7.18 8.83
C LEU A 287 35.92 -7.80 10.04
N ASN A 288 36.68 -8.88 9.81
CA ASN A 288 37.53 -9.49 10.83
C ASN A 288 38.67 -8.56 11.25
N GLN A 289 39.36 -7.91 10.30
CA GLN A 289 40.40 -6.91 10.60
C GLN A 289 39.84 -5.78 11.48
N LYS A 290 38.70 -5.21 11.11
CA LYS A 290 38.04 -4.18 11.92
C LYS A 290 37.57 -4.69 13.27
N GLY A 291 37.11 -5.94 13.33
CA GLY A 291 36.70 -6.60 14.57
C GLY A 291 37.86 -6.74 15.54
N GLU A 292 39.03 -7.18 15.07
CA GLU A 292 40.22 -7.31 15.91
C GLU A 292 40.75 -5.95 16.37
N GLU A 293 40.85 -4.96 15.48
CA GLU A 293 41.28 -3.60 15.83
C GLU A 293 40.36 -2.95 16.89
N HIS A 294 39.04 -3.11 16.76
CA HIS A 294 38.09 -2.55 17.75
C HIS A 294 38.09 -3.29 19.08
N PHE A 295 38.31 -4.61 19.07
CA PHE A 295 38.23 -5.43 20.27
C PHE A 295 39.44 -5.26 21.18
N THR A 296 40.63 -4.95 20.63
CA THR A 296 41.86 -4.77 21.42
C THR A 296 41.98 -3.40 22.09
N GLU A 297 41.36 -2.35 21.55
CA GLU A 297 41.61 -0.98 22.01
C GLU A 297 40.61 -0.44 23.05
N THR A 298 39.42 -1.02 23.22
CA THR A 298 38.33 -0.34 23.98
C THR A 298 37.56 -1.16 25.01
N HIS A 299 37.83 -2.45 25.19
CA HIS A 299 37.03 -3.29 26.09
C HIS A 299 37.85 -3.97 27.19
N THR A 300 37.61 -3.54 28.44
CA THR A 300 38.19 -4.11 29.68
C THR A 300 37.47 -5.38 30.17
N PHE A 301 36.39 -5.77 29.49
CA PHE A 301 35.58 -6.94 29.87
C PHE A 301 35.88 -8.12 28.93
N HIS A 302 36.48 -9.17 29.50
CA HIS A 302 36.78 -10.41 28.81
C HIS A 302 35.94 -11.52 29.46
N PRO A 303 34.70 -11.76 28.99
CA PRO A 303 33.87 -12.80 29.57
C PRO A 303 34.56 -14.15 29.37
N LYS A 304 34.74 -14.89 30.47
CA LYS A 304 35.18 -16.29 30.40
C LYS A 304 34.06 -17.09 29.74
N ILE A 305 34.32 -17.55 28.53
CA ILE A 305 33.36 -18.38 27.78
C ILE A 305 33.33 -19.76 28.46
N ASP A 306 32.13 -20.24 28.79
CA ASP A 306 31.95 -21.59 29.33
C ASP A 306 32.47 -22.65 28.34
N GLN A 307 33.02 -23.76 28.86
CA GLN A 307 33.61 -24.85 28.06
C GLN A 307 32.68 -25.36 26.95
N LEU A 308 31.36 -25.33 27.18
CA LEU A 308 30.37 -25.75 26.17
C LEU A 308 30.36 -24.81 24.96
N SER A 309 30.44 -23.51 25.19
CA SER A 309 30.53 -22.49 24.15
C SER A 309 31.90 -22.47 23.47
N GLU A 310 32.96 -22.82 24.19
CA GLU A 310 34.30 -23.02 23.61
C GLU A 310 34.30 -24.22 22.63
N GLN A 311 33.57 -25.29 22.94
CA GLN A 311 33.36 -26.42 22.01
C GLN A 311 32.50 -26.05 20.78
N LEU A 312 31.60 -25.09 20.90
CA LEU A 312 30.80 -24.60 19.76
C LEU A 312 31.58 -23.64 18.86
N VAL A 313 32.48 -22.83 19.44
CA VAL A 313 33.30 -21.84 18.72
C VAL A 313 34.58 -22.43 18.13
N SER A 314 35.14 -23.50 18.70
CA SER A 314 36.39 -24.16 18.27
C SER A 314 36.38 -24.80 16.86
N GLY A 315 35.44 -24.44 15.99
CA GLY A 315 35.64 -24.54 14.55
C GLY A 315 35.58 -25.94 13.98
N GLN A 316 34.92 -26.91 14.64
CA GLN A 316 34.64 -28.18 13.98
C GLN A 316 33.77 -27.93 12.75
N SER A 317 34.32 -28.29 11.58
CA SER A 317 33.64 -28.12 10.30
C SER A 317 32.30 -28.86 10.35
N PHE A 318 31.33 -28.42 9.55
CA PHE A 318 30.06 -29.13 9.44
C PHE A 318 30.26 -30.62 9.06
N GLN A 319 31.29 -30.89 8.26
CA GLN A 319 31.68 -32.24 7.84
C GLN A 319 32.14 -33.10 9.02
N ASP A 320 32.96 -32.56 9.94
CA ASP A 320 33.41 -33.30 11.13
C ASP A 320 32.25 -33.63 12.07
N ARG A 321 31.29 -32.70 12.20
CA ARG A 321 30.05 -32.94 12.95
C ARG A 321 29.20 -34.04 12.33
N GLN A 322 29.08 -34.04 11.00
CA GLN A 322 28.37 -35.09 10.26
C GLN A 322 29.05 -36.45 10.41
N GLN A 323 30.38 -36.50 10.34
CA GLN A 323 31.13 -37.74 10.53
C GLN A 323 30.99 -38.30 11.95
N LYS A 324 31.09 -37.45 12.99
CA LYS A 324 30.84 -37.87 14.38
C LYS A 324 29.42 -38.41 14.59
N TYR A 325 28.44 -37.81 13.94
CA TYR A 325 27.07 -38.31 13.98
C TYR A 325 26.97 -39.70 13.32
N LEU A 326 27.58 -39.88 12.16
CA LEU A 326 27.61 -41.16 11.46
C LEU A 326 28.36 -42.25 12.23
N THR A 327 29.45 -41.92 12.92
CA THR A 327 30.15 -42.89 13.79
C THR A 327 29.29 -43.24 15.01
N SER A 328 28.60 -42.27 15.61
CA SER A 328 27.68 -42.53 16.73
C SER A 328 26.46 -43.41 16.34
N ILE A 329 26.08 -43.43 15.06
CA ILE A 329 25.06 -44.36 14.53
C ILE A 329 25.65 -45.77 14.39
N LYS A 330 26.90 -45.89 13.93
CA LYS A 330 27.58 -47.19 13.80
C LYS A 330 27.83 -47.84 15.15
N ASP A 331 28.19 -47.06 16.17
CA ASP A 331 28.41 -47.57 17.52
C ASP A 331 27.12 -48.05 18.20
N LYS A 332 25.95 -47.57 17.73
CA LYS A 332 24.62 -48.04 18.17
C LYS A 332 24.12 -49.27 17.41
N GLN A 333 24.83 -49.71 16.37
CA GLN A 333 24.55 -50.94 15.64
C GLN A 333 25.44 -52.06 16.16
N GLN A 334 25.27 -52.45 17.42
CA GLN A 334 25.68 -53.80 17.83
C GLN A 334 24.71 -54.83 17.21
N PRO A 335 25.22 -55.99 16.76
CA PRO A 335 24.42 -56.99 16.07
C PRO A 335 23.52 -57.71 17.08
N VAL A 336 22.23 -57.44 17.03
CA VAL A 336 21.22 -58.26 17.72
C VAL A 336 20.67 -59.23 16.66
N ASP A 337 21.12 -60.47 16.74
CA ASP A 337 20.69 -61.62 15.93
C ASP A 337 19.24 -62.03 16.22
N GLU A 338 18.27 -61.19 15.90
CA GLU A 338 16.86 -61.58 15.91
C GLU A 338 16.18 -61.27 14.58
N CYS A 339 15.70 -62.36 13.96
CA CYS A 339 14.98 -62.43 12.71
C CYS A 339 14.03 -61.23 12.49
N PHE A 340 14.22 -60.56 11.35
CA PHE A 340 13.38 -59.50 10.83
C PHE A 340 11.90 -59.91 10.79
N ARG A 341 11.12 -59.46 11.79
CA ARG A 341 9.66 -59.46 11.74
C ARG A 341 9.22 -58.05 11.36
N PRO A 342 8.79 -57.78 10.11
CA PRO A 342 8.28 -56.47 9.76
C PRO A 342 7.06 -56.19 10.66
N LYS A 343 7.15 -55.14 11.48
CA LYS A 343 6.01 -54.63 12.26
C LYS A 343 5.02 -53.99 11.28
N THR A 344 4.21 -54.81 10.61
CA THR A 344 3.07 -54.34 9.83
C THR A 344 1.97 -53.91 10.79
N GLY A 345 1.71 -52.60 10.81
CA GLY A 345 0.55 -52.02 11.49
C GLY A 345 0.82 -51.64 12.94
N ARG A 346 0.71 -50.35 13.24
CA ARG A 346 0.37 -49.92 14.60
C ARG A 346 -1.01 -50.53 14.92
N PRO A 347 -1.20 -51.22 16.05
CA PRO A 347 -2.54 -51.55 16.49
C PRO A 347 -3.34 -50.24 16.56
N PRO A 348 -4.61 -50.23 16.11
CA PRO A 348 -5.42 -49.02 16.14
C PRO A 348 -5.37 -48.44 17.56
N GLU A 349 -4.90 -47.19 17.66
CA GLU A 349 -4.89 -46.45 18.91
C GLU A 349 -6.33 -46.46 19.44
N SER A 350 -6.50 -46.85 20.71
CA SER A 350 -7.80 -46.90 21.36
C SER A 350 -8.54 -45.59 21.09
N ARG A 351 -9.67 -45.69 20.39
CA ARG A 351 -10.48 -44.52 20.04
C ARG A 351 -10.85 -43.81 21.36
N PRO A 352 -10.48 -42.53 21.56
CA PRO A 352 -10.86 -41.83 22.77
C PRO A 352 -12.38 -41.80 22.87
N ASP A 353 -12.91 -42.04 24.07
CA ASP A 353 -14.35 -42.25 24.31
C ASP A 353 -15.22 -41.07 23.86
N ASN A 354 -14.63 -39.87 23.69
CA ASN A 354 -15.30 -38.65 23.22
C ASN A 354 -14.61 -38.04 21.99
N LEU A 355 -14.44 -38.82 20.92
CA LEU A 355 -13.83 -38.36 19.67
C LEU A 355 -14.49 -37.07 19.12
N PHE A 356 -15.81 -36.96 19.23
CA PHE A 356 -16.54 -35.79 18.73
C PHE A 356 -16.20 -34.50 19.49
N ASP A 357 -16.09 -34.56 20.82
CA ASP A 357 -15.69 -33.41 21.62
C ASP A 357 -14.24 -33.02 21.35
N SER A 358 -13.36 -34.00 21.18
CA SER A 358 -11.96 -33.75 20.82
C SER A 358 -11.83 -33.05 19.47
N LEU A 359 -12.56 -33.52 18.44
CA LEU A 359 -12.57 -32.91 17.12
C LEU A 359 -13.24 -31.53 17.13
N TYR A 360 -14.32 -31.33 17.90
CA TYR A 360 -14.98 -30.05 18.04
C TYR A 360 -14.07 -29.02 18.73
N ASN A 361 -13.40 -29.41 19.81
CA ASN A 361 -12.41 -28.56 20.50
C ASN A 361 -11.20 -28.28 19.61
N GLN A 362 -10.75 -29.25 18.81
CA GLN A 362 -9.69 -29.03 17.83
C GLN A 362 -10.11 -28.05 16.73
N ALA A 363 -11.35 -28.15 16.23
CA ALA A 363 -11.88 -27.20 15.25
C ALA A 363 -12.00 -25.79 15.84
N LYS A 364 -12.47 -25.67 17.09
CA LYS A 364 -12.59 -24.41 17.81
C LYS A 364 -11.22 -23.76 18.03
N THR A 365 -10.24 -24.51 18.52
CA THR A 365 -8.87 -24.00 18.72
C THR A 365 -8.21 -23.55 17.41
N LEU A 366 -8.47 -24.25 16.30
CA LEU A 366 -8.03 -23.83 14.97
C LEU A 366 -8.72 -22.54 14.50
N ALA A 367 -10.02 -22.38 14.77
CA ALA A 367 -10.76 -21.16 14.46
C ALA A 367 -10.24 -19.96 15.28
N ASP A 368 -10.02 -20.14 16.58
CA ASP A 368 -9.47 -19.11 17.47
C ASP A 368 -8.06 -18.70 17.03
N LYS A 369 -7.19 -19.68 16.71
CA LYS A 369 -5.84 -19.42 16.20
C LYS A 369 -5.85 -18.67 14.87
N LYS A 370 -6.80 -18.99 13.98
CA LYS A 370 -6.98 -18.27 12.71
C LYS A 370 -7.47 -16.84 12.94
N ALA A 371 -8.40 -16.62 13.87
CA ALA A 371 -8.86 -15.29 14.23
C ALA A 371 -7.71 -14.42 14.81
N GLN A 372 -6.89 -15.00 15.68
CA GLN A 372 -5.73 -14.33 16.28
C GLN A 372 -4.65 -13.96 15.24
N LEU A 373 -4.40 -14.84 14.26
CA LEU A 373 -3.50 -14.55 13.15
C LEU A 373 -4.04 -13.40 12.29
N LEU A 374 -5.35 -13.37 12.06
CA LEU A 374 -5.98 -12.32 11.28
C LEU A 374 -5.88 -10.96 11.99
N SER A 375 -6.19 -10.89 13.28
CA SER A 375 -6.05 -9.65 14.06
C SER A 375 -4.60 -9.16 14.12
N SER A 376 -3.65 -10.07 14.38
CA SER A 376 -2.21 -9.72 14.38
C SER A 376 -1.73 -9.21 13.02
N SER A 377 -2.28 -9.73 11.92
CA SER A 377 -1.94 -9.26 10.57
C SER A 377 -2.48 -7.86 10.28
N VAL A 378 -3.65 -7.52 10.82
CA VAL A 378 -4.24 -6.18 10.70
C VAL A 378 -3.42 -5.18 11.51
N ASP A 379 -3.04 -5.53 12.75
CA ASP A 379 -2.18 -4.68 13.58
C ASP A 379 -0.80 -4.49 12.96
N GLN A 380 -0.20 -5.56 12.39
CA GLN A 380 1.04 -5.46 11.64
C GLN A 380 0.89 -4.61 10.37
N ALA A 381 -0.21 -4.73 9.64
CA ALA A 381 -0.46 -3.91 8.45
C ALA A 381 -0.66 -2.44 8.82
N LEU A 382 -1.35 -2.14 9.93
CA LEU A 382 -1.47 -0.78 10.47
C LEU A 382 -0.10 -0.23 10.88
N PHE A 383 0.71 -1.03 11.57
CA PHE A 383 2.05 -0.65 11.99
C PHE A 383 3.04 -0.50 10.82
N GLN A 384 2.88 -1.29 9.75
CA GLN A 384 3.67 -1.16 8.51
C GLN A 384 3.19 0.00 7.63
N SER A 385 1.90 0.35 7.69
CA SER A 385 1.34 1.52 7.00
C SER A 385 1.78 2.85 7.63
N GLN A 386 2.13 2.84 8.91
CA GLN A 386 3.00 3.85 9.49
C GLN A 386 4.40 3.59 8.93
N VAL A 387 4.70 4.18 7.77
CA VAL A 387 6.04 4.19 7.19
C VAL A 387 6.96 4.81 8.23
N LYS A 388 7.59 3.98 9.04
CA LYS A 388 8.61 4.40 9.98
C LYS A 388 9.74 4.94 9.12
N ALA A 389 9.81 6.25 9.04
CA ALA A 389 11.02 6.91 8.61
C ALA A 389 12.16 6.28 9.42
N SER A 390 13.29 6.00 8.77
CA SER A 390 14.48 5.51 9.47
C SER A 390 14.73 6.37 10.72
N HIS A 391 15.25 5.76 11.79
CA HIS A 391 15.65 6.51 12.99
C HIS A 391 16.56 7.71 12.62
N GLN A 392 17.35 7.57 11.56
CA GLN A 392 18.19 8.67 11.06
C GLN A 392 17.38 9.80 10.44
N SER A 393 16.33 9.51 9.67
CA SER A 393 15.42 10.54 9.17
C SER A 393 14.64 11.23 10.29
N ASP A 394 14.24 10.50 11.34
CA ASP A 394 13.57 11.11 12.50
C ASP A 394 14.51 12.10 13.21
N LYS A 395 15.78 11.74 13.38
CA LYS A 395 16.80 12.66 13.91
C LYS A 395 16.96 13.91 13.04
N ILE A 396 16.97 13.76 11.71
CA ILE A 396 17.07 14.89 10.77
C ILE A 396 15.84 15.81 10.89
N ILE A 397 14.64 15.23 10.99
CA ILE A 397 13.40 15.99 11.15
C ILE A 397 13.38 16.72 12.49
N GLN A 398 13.73 16.04 13.58
CA GLN A 398 13.82 16.65 14.91
C GLN A 398 14.85 17.79 14.94
N GLN A 399 16.00 17.62 14.31
CA GLN A 399 17.00 18.67 14.18
C GLN A 399 16.49 19.86 13.34
N ALA A 400 15.74 19.60 12.26
CA ALA A 400 15.13 20.64 11.46
C ALA A 400 14.06 21.43 12.25
N ILE A 401 13.23 20.74 13.05
CA ILE A 401 12.26 21.35 13.95
C ILE A 401 12.99 22.20 15.00
N TYR A 402 13.99 21.64 15.67
CA TYR A 402 14.80 22.34 16.67
C TYR A 402 15.39 23.63 16.10
N ASN A 403 16.02 23.55 14.92
CA ASN A 403 16.60 24.72 14.27
C ASN A 403 15.53 25.76 13.92
N LYS A 404 14.32 25.34 13.53
CA LYS A 404 13.23 26.27 13.22
C LYS A 404 12.72 26.98 14.47
N LEU A 405 12.49 26.24 15.55
CA LEU A 405 12.07 26.82 16.83
C LEU A 405 13.15 27.74 17.42
N ALA A 406 14.42 27.37 17.29
CA ALA A 406 15.54 28.22 17.68
C ALA A 406 15.56 29.54 16.90
N ASN A 407 15.35 29.51 15.58
CA ASN A 407 15.26 30.74 14.78
C ASN A 407 14.05 31.61 15.17
N ILE A 408 12.92 30.99 15.54
CA ILE A 408 11.74 31.71 16.02
C ILE A 408 12.04 32.39 17.35
N PHE A 409 12.72 31.69 18.28
CA PHE A 409 13.19 32.27 19.53
C PHE A 409 14.07 33.49 19.28
N ASP A 410 15.06 33.36 18.39
CA ASP A 410 16.01 34.43 18.06
C ASP A 410 15.32 35.65 17.38
N LEU A 411 14.12 35.47 16.81
CA LEU A 411 13.32 36.57 16.26
C LEU A 411 12.46 37.27 17.34
N LEU A 412 12.10 36.55 18.40
CA LEU A 412 11.32 37.06 19.53
C LEU A 412 12.22 37.77 20.56
N ASP A 413 13.45 37.29 20.74
CA ASP A 413 14.50 37.83 21.62
C ASP A 413 15.19 39.05 20.97
N SER A 414 14.55 40.21 21.10
CA SER A 414 15.01 41.45 20.45
C SER A 414 16.28 42.04 21.09
N ASP A 415 16.47 41.83 22.39
CA ASP A 415 17.62 42.28 23.18
C ASP A 415 18.78 41.28 23.21
N GLN A 416 18.59 40.06 22.70
CA GLN A 416 19.59 38.99 22.63
C GLN A 416 20.18 38.63 24.00
N ASP A 417 19.38 38.74 25.05
CA ASP A 417 19.80 38.38 26.41
C ASP A 417 19.66 36.87 26.68
N GLY A 418 19.03 36.14 25.76
CA GLY A 418 18.83 34.69 25.84
C GLY A 418 17.56 34.29 26.60
N GLU A 419 16.74 35.25 27.01
CA GLU A 419 15.46 35.06 27.67
C GLU A 419 14.35 35.81 26.91
N ILE A 420 13.12 35.29 26.96
CA ILE A 420 11.97 35.98 26.36
C ILE A 420 10.97 36.34 27.46
N ASP A 421 10.72 37.64 27.62
CA ASP A 421 9.74 38.21 28.55
C ASP A 421 8.48 38.70 27.82
N SER A 422 7.29 38.50 28.42
CA SER A 422 6.02 38.98 27.84
C SER A 422 6.00 40.50 27.54
N LEU A 423 6.84 41.28 28.23
CA LEU A 423 6.93 42.73 28.07
C LEU A 423 7.89 43.19 26.96
N ARG A 424 8.87 42.35 26.56
CA ARG A 424 9.97 42.74 25.65
C ARG A 424 9.95 42.04 24.30
N ILE A 425 9.00 41.15 24.07
CA ILE A 425 8.88 40.42 22.80
C ILE A 425 8.64 41.38 21.63
N ASP A 426 9.45 41.26 20.58
CA ASP A 426 9.12 41.84 19.28
C ASP A 426 8.35 40.86 18.41
N ILE A 427 7.06 41.14 18.19
CA ILE A 427 6.16 40.32 17.38
C ILE A 427 6.23 40.72 15.89
N SER A 428 6.79 41.88 15.58
CA SER A 428 6.63 42.56 14.29
C SER A 428 7.21 41.76 13.11
N ASN A 429 8.23 40.93 13.38
CA ASN A 429 8.96 40.17 12.37
C ASN A 429 8.43 38.74 12.14
N LEU A 430 7.43 38.30 12.90
CA LEU A 430 6.86 36.97 12.75
C LEU A 430 5.69 36.93 11.75
N ASP A 431 5.59 35.80 11.06
CA ASP A 431 4.44 35.48 10.21
C ASP A 431 3.17 35.37 11.10
N PRO A 432 2.04 36.02 10.76
CA PRO A 432 0.80 35.92 11.52
C PRO A 432 0.33 34.49 11.80
N GLN A 433 0.62 33.55 10.87
CA GLN A 433 0.27 32.14 11.07
C GLN A 433 1.10 31.48 12.17
N VAL A 434 2.40 31.81 12.24
CA VAL A 434 3.29 31.35 13.31
C VAL A 434 2.86 31.95 14.65
N LEU A 435 2.45 33.23 14.65
CA LEU A 435 1.95 33.88 15.85
C LEU A 435 0.65 33.23 16.37
N GLN A 436 -0.28 32.92 15.46
CA GLN A 436 -1.51 32.20 15.80
C GLN A 436 -1.21 30.83 16.41
N ALA A 437 -0.25 30.09 15.82
CA ALA A 437 0.21 28.81 16.32
C ALA A 437 0.82 28.90 17.74
N LEU A 438 1.55 29.97 18.05
CA LEU A 438 2.22 30.19 19.34
C LEU A 438 1.36 30.91 20.38
N THR A 439 0.18 31.40 20.00
CA THR A 439 -0.71 32.18 20.89
C THR A 439 -1.00 31.50 22.23
N PRO A 440 -1.28 30.19 22.31
CA PRO A 440 -1.55 29.54 23.59
C PRO A 440 -0.35 29.62 24.56
N LEU A 441 0.86 29.43 24.04
CA LEU A 441 2.10 29.50 24.83
C LEU A 441 2.38 30.94 25.30
N LEU A 442 2.21 31.92 24.41
CA LEU A 442 2.42 33.33 24.73
C LEU A 442 1.41 33.84 25.77
N GLN A 443 0.17 33.37 25.72
CA GLN A 443 -0.86 33.69 26.72
C GLN A 443 -0.51 33.12 28.10
N GLU A 444 -0.02 31.88 28.16
CA GLU A 444 0.42 31.26 29.41
C GLU A 444 1.60 32.02 30.04
N MET A 445 2.55 32.44 29.19
CA MET A 445 3.70 33.22 29.62
C MET A 445 3.30 34.61 30.16
N ASP A 446 2.35 35.28 29.50
CA ASP A 446 1.83 36.59 29.94
C ASP A 446 1.05 36.48 31.28
N GLN A 447 0.25 35.42 31.44
CA GLN A 447 -0.48 35.17 32.69
C GLN A 447 0.47 34.85 33.86
N GLY A 448 1.51 34.06 33.61
CA GLY A 448 2.49 33.66 34.62
C GLY A 448 3.55 34.72 34.94
N LYS A 449 3.74 35.71 34.07
CA LYS A 449 4.88 36.67 34.11
C LYS A 449 6.22 35.95 34.21
N HIS A 450 6.35 34.83 33.50
CA HIS A 450 7.58 34.04 33.47
C HIS A 450 8.44 34.43 32.27
N SER A 451 9.75 34.53 32.48
CA SER A 451 10.72 34.57 31.38
C SER A 451 10.97 33.14 30.91
N LEU A 452 11.15 32.94 29.60
CA LEU A 452 11.49 31.63 29.04
C LEU A 452 12.89 31.65 28.44
N ILE A 453 13.74 30.73 28.89
CA ILE A 453 15.06 30.48 28.28
C ILE A 453 14.85 29.72 26.95
N LYS A 454 15.76 29.90 25.99
CA LYS A 454 15.73 29.22 24.68
C LYS A 454 15.41 27.72 24.73
N SER A 455 16.02 26.98 25.66
CA SER A 455 15.76 25.54 25.80
C SER A 455 14.34 25.24 26.26
N GLU A 456 13.81 26.02 27.19
CA GLU A 456 12.47 25.86 27.74
C GLU A 456 11.41 26.22 26.70
N PHE A 457 11.61 27.32 25.97
CA PHE A 457 10.77 27.71 24.84
C PHE A 457 10.68 26.60 23.78
N ILE A 458 11.83 26.01 23.38
CA ILE A 458 11.84 24.92 22.39
C ILE A 458 11.11 23.69 22.93
N GLN A 459 11.28 23.35 24.21
CA GLN A 459 10.62 22.20 24.83
C GLN A 459 9.10 22.39 24.90
N LEU A 460 8.63 23.54 25.40
CA LEU A 460 7.20 23.85 25.51
C LEU A 460 6.55 23.96 24.14
N THR A 461 7.22 24.58 23.17
CA THR A 461 6.72 24.65 21.80
C THR A 461 6.68 23.27 21.14
N SER A 462 7.66 22.40 21.41
CA SER A 462 7.64 21.01 20.92
C SER A 462 6.48 20.20 21.51
N GLN A 463 6.14 20.42 22.79
CA GLN A 463 4.96 19.83 23.43
C GLN A 463 3.68 20.37 22.81
N LEU A 464 3.57 21.70 22.62
CA LEU A 464 2.44 22.33 21.95
C LEU A 464 2.24 21.73 20.54
N MET A 465 3.32 21.57 19.78
CA MET A 465 3.27 20.93 18.46
C MET A 465 2.63 19.54 18.52
N THR A 466 2.76 18.75 19.58
CA THR A 466 2.09 17.43 19.63
C THR A 466 0.57 17.53 19.61
N LEU A 467 0.01 18.62 20.14
CA LEU A 467 -1.42 18.89 20.22
C LEU A 467 -1.98 19.57 18.96
N MET A 468 -1.11 20.21 18.18
CA MET A 468 -1.51 20.97 16.98
C MET A 468 -1.93 20.07 15.81
N SER A 469 -2.82 20.60 14.99
CA SER A 469 -3.19 20.00 13.71
C SER A 469 -2.01 19.98 12.73
N ASN A 470 -2.08 19.12 11.72
CA ASN A 470 -1.03 19.03 10.70
C ASN A 470 -0.88 20.33 9.88
N LYS A 471 -1.96 21.10 9.72
CA LYS A 471 -1.93 22.39 9.02
C LYS A 471 -1.10 23.40 9.80
N GLU A 472 -1.38 23.56 11.09
CA GLU A 472 -0.65 24.51 11.94
C GLU A 472 0.82 24.09 12.13
N LYS A 473 1.11 22.79 12.24
CA LYS A 473 2.49 22.28 12.23
C LYS A 473 3.24 22.67 10.95
N HIS A 474 2.58 22.51 9.81
CA HIS A 474 3.18 22.86 8.53
C HIS A 474 3.44 24.36 8.44
N ASP A 475 2.49 25.19 8.87
CA ASP A 475 2.62 26.65 8.85
C ASP A 475 3.72 27.13 9.80
N LEU A 476 3.85 26.52 10.99
CA LEU A 476 4.93 26.77 11.95
C LEU A 476 6.31 26.42 11.40
N LEU A 477 6.42 25.31 10.66
CA LEU A 477 7.69 24.80 10.11
C LEU A 477 8.02 25.34 8.71
N LYS A 478 7.13 26.15 8.13
CA LYS A 478 7.28 26.67 6.77
C LYS A 478 8.58 27.47 6.67
N LYS A 479 9.37 27.21 5.62
CA LYS A 479 10.56 28.02 5.38
C LYS A 479 10.09 29.44 5.06
N PRO A 480 10.69 30.49 5.66
CA PRO A 480 10.37 31.86 5.29
C PRO A 480 10.61 31.96 3.79
N GLN A 481 9.56 32.28 3.03
CA GLN A 481 9.76 32.57 1.63
C GLN A 481 10.72 33.76 1.61
N LYS A 482 11.90 33.57 1.02
CA LYS A 482 12.76 34.71 0.71
C LYS A 482 11.85 35.59 -0.14
N LYS A 483 11.37 36.70 0.43
CA LYS A 483 10.72 37.73 -0.35
C LYS A 483 11.77 38.04 -1.39
N ASP A 484 11.55 37.56 -2.61
CA ASP A 484 12.43 37.84 -3.72
C ASP A 484 12.45 39.37 -3.74
N GLN A 485 13.56 39.93 -3.24
CA GLN A 485 13.89 41.31 -3.44
C GLN A 485 14.07 41.38 -4.94
N SER A 486 12.95 41.56 -5.65
CA SER A 486 12.91 41.92 -7.04
C SER A 486 13.71 43.20 -7.10
N PHE A 487 14.99 43.04 -7.40
CA PHE A 487 15.91 44.08 -7.78
C PHE A 487 15.21 44.79 -8.94
N ASN A 488 14.50 45.87 -8.63
CA ASN A 488 14.06 46.85 -9.60
C ASN A 488 15.34 47.51 -10.13
N VAL A 489 16.06 46.79 -10.99
CA VAL A 489 17.08 47.38 -11.86
C VAL A 489 16.28 48.16 -12.89
N THR A 490 15.99 49.41 -12.56
CA THR A 490 15.58 50.43 -13.51
C THR A 490 16.64 50.47 -14.61
N LYS A 491 16.29 49.88 -15.75
CA LYS A 491 17.08 49.86 -16.97
C LYS A 491 17.05 51.26 -17.57
N ASP A 492 17.87 52.18 -17.05
CA ASP A 492 18.23 53.41 -17.76
C ASP A 492 19.13 53.01 -18.94
N ARG A 493 18.49 52.69 -20.08
CA ARG A 493 19.15 52.57 -21.38
C ARG A 493 19.25 53.95 -21.99
N SER A 494 20.38 54.60 -21.78
CA SER A 494 20.84 55.69 -22.66
C SER A 494 21.24 55.13 -24.04
N PRO A 495 20.80 55.75 -25.15
CA PRO A 495 21.17 55.31 -26.49
C PRO A 495 22.54 55.88 -26.88
N GLN A 496 23.58 55.05 -26.91
CA GLN A 496 24.87 55.42 -27.51
C GLN A 496 24.85 55.20 -29.04
N SER A 497 24.85 56.34 -29.72
CA SER A 497 25.36 56.65 -31.06
C SER A 497 26.33 55.63 -31.67
N SER A 498 25.92 55.06 -32.80
CA SER A 498 26.78 54.34 -33.74
C SER A 498 27.62 55.32 -34.56
N MET A 499 28.90 55.47 -34.25
CA MET A 499 29.87 56.01 -35.20
C MET A 499 30.34 54.91 -36.15
N LYS A 500 30.01 55.10 -37.43
CA LYS A 500 30.69 54.49 -38.59
C LYS A 500 32.18 54.84 -38.54
N LYS A 501 33.04 53.91 -38.93
CA LYS A 501 34.24 54.23 -39.71
C LYS A 501 34.74 53.05 -40.54
N ASN A 502 35.11 53.44 -41.75
CA ASN A 502 35.74 52.77 -42.88
C ASN A 502 36.88 51.81 -42.55
#